data_AF-A0A7I9ZGX0-F1
#
_entry.id   AF-A0A7I9ZGX0-F1
#
_cell.length_a   1.000
_cell.length_b   1.000
_cell.length_c   1.000
_cell.angle_alpha   90.00
_cell.angle_beta   90.00
_cell.angle_gamma   90.00
#
_symmetry.space_group_name_H-M   'P 1'
#
loop_
_entity.id
_entity.type
_entity.pdbx_description
1 polymer ?
#
loop_
_entity_poly.entity_id
_entity_poly.type
_entity_poly.pdbx_seq_one_letter_code
_entity_poly.pdbx_strand_id
1 'polypeptide(L)'
;MGGVNTTLVVVLIVAWILVGLLSGLWMARHGHDPLWTLIAVVLGPLFVPIAVERVQRRPGVARFGSKGAPPQRADSTTGLRVLVGLDGSRESERGLATALRLFGTHAGLLVLAEVVHFEAAESASSADVDAAERHLTELASGVDIAGVVHTEVLAGAPGPTLRGFAEQQDMDLLVVGRRGKGLSTRLLGSVSADIIEHSSVPVLVIEPAAGKAR
;
A
#
# COMPACT_ATOMS: atom_id res chain seq x y z
N MET A 1 0.74 -12.49 57.17
CA MET A 1 1.10 -11.53 56.10
C MET A 1 2.26 -12.13 55.33
N GLY A 2 2.00 -12.73 54.16
CA GLY A 2 3.04 -13.39 53.35
C GLY A 2 3.92 -12.34 52.66
N GLY A 3 5.22 -12.38 52.93
CA GLY A 3 6.19 -11.48 52.30
C GLY A 3 6.25 -11.74 50.80
N VAL A 4 6.10 -10.67 50.00
CA VAL A 4 6.25 -10.74 48.55
C VAL A 4 7.67 -11.21 48.25
N ASN A 5 7.81 -12.34 47.55
CA ASN A 5 9.09 -12.92 47.21
C ASN A 5 9.84 -11.99 46.23
N THR A 6 10.87 -11.29 46.72
CA THR A 6 11.65 -10.30 45.95
C THR A 6 12.21 -10.88 44.65
N THR A 7 12.60 -12.15 44.64
CA THR A 7 13.08 -12.83 43.45
C THR A 7 11.99 -12.95 42.38
N LEU A 8 10.75 -13.22 42.81
CA LEU A 8 9.60 -13.35 41.90
C LEU A 8 9.24 -11.99 41.29
N VAL A 9 9.36 -10.89 42.06
CA VAL A 9 9.16 -9.53 41.56
C VAL A 9 10.21 -9.16 40.51
N VAL A 10 11.48 -9.46 40.77
CA VAL A 10 12.58 -9.17 39.83
C VAL A 10 12.41 -9.92 38.52
N VAL A 11 12.07 -11.22 38.57
CA VAL A 11 11.81 -12.02 37.36
C VAL A 11 10.67 -11.45 36.52
N LEU A 12 9.60 -10.97 37.17
CA LEU A 12 8.43 -10.42 36.51
C LEU A 12 8.74 -9.09 35.80
N ILE A 13 9.54 -8.23 36.43
CA ILE A 13 10.02 -6.97 35.83
C ILE A 13 10.93 -7.23 34.63
N VAL A 14 11.86 -8.19 34.75
CA VAL A 14 12.77 -8.55 33.65
C VAL A 14 12.01 -9.11 32.45
N ALA A 15 11.03 -10.00 32.70
CA ALA A 15 10.16 -10.52 31.65
C ALA A 15 9.33 -9.41 30.99
N TRP A 16 8.79 -8.46 31.76
CA TRP A 16 8.06 -7.30 31.25
C TRP A 16 8.91 -6.45 30.31
N ILE A 17 10.13 -6.13 30.72
CA ILE A 17 11.07 -5.31 29.93
C ILE A 17 11.47 -6.05 28.65
N LEU A 18 11.78 -7.36 28.73
CA LEU A 18 12.14 -8.17 27.56
C LEU A 18 11.03 -8.22 26.51
N VAL A 19 9.77 -8.40 26.94
CA VAL A 19 8.61 -8.38 26.03
C VAL A 19 8.45 -7.00 25.36
N GLY A 20 8.62 -5.91 26.11
CA GLY A 20 8.59 -4.55 25.58
C GLY A 20 9.71 -4.28 24.56
N LEU A 21 10.93 -4.72 24.87
CA LEU A 21 12.11 -4.59 23.99
C LEU A 21 11.96 -5.40 22.71
N LEU A 22 11.52 -6.65 22.79
CA LEU A 22 11.28 -7.50 21.62
C LEU A 22 10.19 -6.92 20.72
N SER A 23 9.08 -6.42 21.32
CA SER A 23 7.98 -5.79 20.56
C SER A 23 8.43 -4.47 19.91
N GLY A 24 9.18 -3.64 20.61
CA GLY A 24 9.74 -2.39 20.08
C GLY A 24 10.75 -2.64 18.95
N LEU A 25 11.66 -3.61 19.11
CA LEU A 25 12.62 -3.98 18.08
C LEU A 25 11.94 -4.57 16.83
N TRP A 26 10.88 -5.35 17.04
CA TRP A 26 10.05 -5.86 15.96
C TRP A 26 9.36 -4.71 15.19
N MET A 27 8.82 -3.68 15.86
CA MET A 27 8.26 -2.50 15.18
C MET A 27 9.28 -1.66 14.43
N ALA A 28 10.47 -1.45 15.00
CA ALA A 28 11.54 -0.69 14.34
C ALA A 28 11.94 -1.35 13.01
N ARG A 29 11.94 -2.69 12.95
CA ARG A 29 12.18 -3.44 11.70
C ARG A 29 11.08 -3.31 10.66
N HIS A 30 9.87 -2.88 11.04
CA HIS A 30 8.74 -2.69 10.14
C HIS A 30 8.53 -1.21 9.76
N GLY A 31 9.49 -0.32 10.06
CA GLY A 31 9.53 1.04 9.52
C GLY A 31 8.71 2.10 10.28
N HIS A 32 8.30 1.82 11.52
CA HIS A 32 7.60 2.80 12.37
C HIS A 32 8.57 3.79 13.04
N ASP A 33 8.08 5.00 13.37
CA ASP A 33 8.83 6.03 14.09
C ASP A 33 9.42 5.48 15.41
N PRO A 34 10.72 5.72 15.71
CA PRO A 34 11.37 5.27 16.93
C PRO A 34 10.66 5.69 18.23
N LEU A 35 9.85 6.75 18.22
CA LEU A 35 9.07 7.18 19.39
C LEU A 35 8.10 6.09 19.90
N TRP A 36 7.58 5.23 19.00
CA TRP A 36 6.71 4.10 19.39
C TRP A 36 7.45 2.98 20.11
N THR A 37 8.74 2.80 19.86
CA THR A 37 9.57 1.81 20.58
C THR A 37 9.75 2.19 22.05
N LEU A 38 9.82 3.50 22.34
CA LEU A 38 9.89 4.03 23.70
C LEU A 38 8.58 3.72 24.46
N ILE A 39 7.43 3.91 23.80
CA ILE A 39 6.10 3.61 24.38
C ILE A 39 5.94 2.11 24.63
N ALA A 40 6.43 1.25 23.72
CA ALA A 40 6.39 -0.21 23.85
C ALA A 40 7.18 -0.73 25.06
N VAL A 41 8.35 -0.12 25.36
CA VAL A 41 9.16 -0.48 26.54
C VAL A 41 8.46 -0.09 27.84
N VAL A 42 7.76 1.06 27.85
CA VAL A 42 7.03 1.53 29.04
C VAL A 42 5.76 0.70 29.30
N LEU A 43 4.98 0.38 28.26
CA LEU A 43 3.74 -0.40 28.43
C LEU A 43 3.98 -1.93 28.53
N GLY A 44 5.10 -2.44 28.03
CA GLY A 44 5.44 -3.88 28.07
C GLY A 44 4.33 -4.78 27.50
N PRO A 45 3.87 -5.83 28.21
CA PRO A 45 2.85 -6.76 27.72
C PRO A 45 1.50 -6.11 27.40
N LEU A 46 1.16 -5.00 28.07
CA LEU A 46 -0.07 -4.24 27.80
C LEU A 46 -0.02 -3.49 26.46
N PHE A 47 1.17 -3.35 25.87
CA PHE A 47 1.32 -2.84 24.52
C PHE A 47 0.98 -3.91 23.47
N VAL A 48 1.03 -5.20 23.80
CA VAL A 48 0.82 -6.29 22.82
C VAL A 48 -0.56 -6.23 22.16
N PRO A 49 -1.69 -5.98 22.87
CA PRO A 49 -2.98 -5.78 22.23
C PRO A 49 -2.99 -4.57 21.29
N ILE A 50 -2.40 -3.44 21.70
CA ILE A 50 -2.32 -2.21 20.90
C ILE A 50 -1.40 -2.39 19.68
N ALA A 51 -0.31 -3.11 19.85
CA ALA A 51 0.64 -3.46 18.81
C ALA A 51 0.01 -4.42 17.81
N VAL A 52 -0.65 -5.49 18.28
CA VAL A 52 -1.36 -6.46 17.44
C VAL A 52 -2.55 -5.79 16.74
N GLU A 53 -3.29 -4.92 17.40
CA GLU A 53 -4.42 -4.17 16.82
C GLU A 53 -3.95 -3.13 15.79
N ARG A 54 -2.79 -2.48 15.99
CA ARG A 54 -2.18 -1.58 15.00
C ARG A 54 -1.47 -2.30 13.85
N VAL A 55 -0.93 -3.49 14.09
CA VAL A 55 -0.37 -4.37 13.05
C VAL A 55 -1.48 -5.02 12.23
N GLN A 56 -2.63 -5.32 12.85
CA GLN A 56 -3.83 -5.78 12.16
C GLN A 56 -4.55 -4.65 11.43
N ARG A 57 -4.43 -3.40 11.91
CA ARG A 57 -4.56 -2.20 11.05
C ARG A 57 -3.32 -2.07 10.15
N ARG A 58 -3.07 -3.11 9.35
CA ARG A 58 -2.37 -3.00 8.07
C ARG A 58 -2.88 -1.75 7.37
N PRO A 59 -2.01 -0.94 6.72
CA PRO A 59 -2.33 0.40 6.19
C PRO A 59 -3.78 0.44 5.76
N GLY A 60 -4.60 1.09 6.57
CA GLY A 60 -6.03 1.04 6.42
C GLY A 60 -6.33 1.36 4.98
N VAL A 61 -7.08 0.48 4.33
CA VAL A 61 -7.74 0.81 3.07
C VAL A 61 -8.64 1.99 3.40
N ALA A 62 -8.09 3.18 3.18
CA ALA A 62 -8.74 4.44 3.47
C ALA A 62 -9.79 4.61 2.38
N ARG A 63 -11.03 4.24 2.72
CA ARG A 63 -12.19 4.20 1.82
C ARG A 63 -11.94 3.37 0.56
N PHE A 64 -12.53 2.17 0.56
CA PHE A 64 -12.88 1.52 -0.69
C PHE A 64 -13.71 2.51 -1.52
N GLY A 65 -13.33 2.71 -2.78
CA GLY A 65 -14.00 3.62 -3.69
C GLY A 65 -15.51 3.30 -3.81
N SER A 66 -16.24 4.13 -4.53
CA SER A 66 -17.71 4.05 -4.69
C SER A 66 -18.29 2.68 -5.12
N LYS A 67 -17.44 1.73 -5.55
CA LYS A 67 -17.82 0.36 -5.92
C LYS A 67 -17.60 -0.72 -4.83
N GLY A 68 -17.16 -0.37 -3.63
CA GLY A 68 -16.83 -1.36 -2.59
C GLY A 68 -15.57 -2.17 -2.93
N ALA A 69 -15.15 -3.05 -2.01
CA ALA A 69 -13.91 -3.81 -2.15
C ALA A 69 -13.88 -4.63 -3.47
N PRO A 70 -12.70 -4.82 -4.09
CA PRO A 70 -12.59 -5.64 -5.30
C PRO A 70 -13.12 -7.05 -5.04
N PRO A 71 -13.75 -7.69 -6.05
CA PRO A 71 -14.23 -9.06 -5.92
C PRO A 71 -13.05 -9.99 -5.57
N GLN A 72 -13.26 -10.88 -4.61
CA GLN A 72 -12.22 -11.83 -4.21
C GLN A 72 -12.00 -12.83 -5.35
N ARG A 73 -10.81 -13.43 -5.44
CA ARG A 73 -10.48 -14.35 -6.54
C ARG A 73 -11.41 -15.58 -6.61
N ALA A 74 -12.04 -15.94 -5.49
CA ALA A 74 -13.08 -16.98 -5.44
C ALA A 74 -14.35 -16.60 -6.23
N ASP A 75 -14.59 -15.31 -6.47
CA ASP A 75 -15.73 -14.78 -7.22
C ASP A 75 -15.45 -14.81 -8.72
N SER A 76 -15.33 -16.01 -9.29
CA SER A 76 -15.52 -16.39 -10.71
C SER A 76 -15.00 -15.48 -11.84
N THR A 77 -14.04 -14.59 -11.60
CA THR A 77 -13.48 -13.71 -12.64
C THR A 77 -12.46 -14.49 -13.46
N THR A 78 -12.90 -15.00 -14.60
CA THR A 78 -12.01 -15.63 -15.58
C THR A 78 -11.18 -14.52 -16.26
N GLY A 79 -9.89 -14.42 -15.94
CA GLY A 79 -8.97 -13.48 -16.57
C GLY A 79 -7.91 -12.94 -15.63
N LEU A 80 -6.96 -12.18 -16.19
CA LEU A 80 -5.88 -11.56 -15.42
C LEU A 80 -6.44 -10.47 -14.49
N ARG A 81 -5.93 -10.42 -13.26
CA ARG A 81 -6.20 -9.36 -12.28
C ARG A 81 -5.02 -8.38 -12.32
N VAL A 82 -5.24 -7.22 -12.93
CA VAL A 82 -4.20 -6.22 -13.17
C VAL A 82 -4.43 -5.02 -12.25
N LEU A 83 -3.40 -4.66 -11.49
CA LEU A 83 -3.37 -3.45 -10.69
C LEU A 83 -2.55 -2.38 -11.41
N VAL A 84 -3.06 -1.17 -11.51
CA VAL A 84 -2.35 -0.02 -12.09
C VAL A 84 -2.18 1.05 -11.02
N GLY A 85 -0.93 1.33 -10.66
CA GLY A 85 -0.59 2.42 -9.74
C GLY A 85 -0.55 3.77 -10.44
N LEU A 86 -1.31 4.72 -9.92
CA LEU A 86 -1.52 6.07 -10.44
C LEU A 86 -1.11 7.12 -9.40
N ASP A 87 -0.66 8.28 -9.90
CA ASP A 87 -0.20 9.42 -9.09
C ASP A 87 -0.54 10.78 -9.75
N GLY A 88 -1.44 10.77 -10.74
CA GLY A 88 -1.79 11.96 -11.53
C GLY A 88 -0.68 12.46 -12.47
N SER A 89 0.39 11.69 -12.67
CA SER A 89 1.42 12.01 -13.68
C SER A 89 1.08 11.42 -15.06
N ARG A 90 1.61 12.05 -16.11
CA ARG A 90 1.48 11.54 -17.48
C ARG A 90 2.12 10.16 -17.65
N GLU A 91 3.15 9.88 -16.86
CA GLU A 91 3.87 8.61 -16.86
C GLU A 91 2.99 7.48 -16.30
N SER A 92 2.24 7.72 -15.23
CA SER A 92 1.32 6.72 -14.68
C SER A 92 0.08 6.53 -15.55
N GLU A 93 -0.47 7.59 -16.16
CA GLU A 93 -1.54 7.48 -17.17
C GLU A 93 -1.10 6.69 -18.42
N ARG A 94 0.15 6.86 -18.88
CA ARG A 94 0.73 5.99 -19.94
C ARG A 94 0.86 4.54 -19.48
N GLY A 95 1.12 4.34 -18.19
CA GLY A 95 1.03 3.06 -17.51
C GLY A 95 -0.31 2.39 -17.77
N LEU A 96 -1.40 3.10 -17.44
CA LEU A 96 -2.77 2.66 -17.70
C LEU A 96 -3.00 2.38 -19.20
N ALA A 97 -2.70 3.33 -20.08
CA ALA A 97 -2.92 3.15 -21.53
C ALA A 97 -2.18 1.92 -22.09
N THR A 98 -0.98 1.63 -21.58
CA THR A 98 -0.21 0.45 -21.99
C THR A 98 -0.79 -0.83 -21.40
N ALA A 99 -1.25 -0.81 -20.14
CA ALA A 99 -1.95 -1.93 -19.52
C ALA A 99 -3.22 -2.30 -20.32
N LEU A 100 -4.02 -1.31 -20.71
CA LEU A 100 -5.20 -1.53 -21.55
C LEU A 100 -4.86 -2.13 -22.91
N ARG A 101 -3.81 -1.61 -23.56
CA ARG A 101 -3.38 -2.11 -24.88
C ARG A 101 -2.90 -3.57 -24.83
N LEU A 102 -2.22 -3.96 -23.75
CA LEU A 102 -1.63 -5.31 -23.63
C LEU A 102 -2.62 -6.33 -23.04
N PHE A 103 -3.42 -5.89 -22.06
CA PHE A 103 -4.20 -6.80 -21.23
C PHE A 103 -5.71 -6.54 -21.29
N GLY A 104 -6.20 -5.47 -21.93
CA GLY A 104 -7.62 -5.10 -21.89
C GLY A 104 -8.59 -6.21 -22.35
N THR A 105 -8.18 -7.07 -23.29
CA THR A 105 -8.99 -8.21 -23.77
C THR A 105 -8.89 -9.46 -22.89
N HIS A 106 -7.89 -9.53 -22.01
CA HIS A 106 -7.60 -10.71 -21.16
C HIS A 106 -7.77 -10.40 -19.66
N ALA A 107 -7.89 -9.13 -19.29
CA ALA A 107 -8.08 -8.70 -17.92
C ALA A 107 -9.52 -8.97 -17.49
N GLY A 108 -9.69 -9.88 -16.54
CA GLY A 108 -10.97 -10.13 -15.88
C GLY A 108 -11.26 -9.07 -14.82
N LEU A 109 -10.22 -8.46 -14.26
CA LEU A 109 -10.29 -7.36 -13.32
C LEU A 109 -9.15 -6.37 -13.59
N LEU A 110 -9.48 -5.09 -13.66
CA LEU A 110 -8.52 -4.00 -13.65
C LEU A 110 -8.80 -3.10 -12.44
N VAL A 111 -7.81 -2.94 -11.57
CA VAL A 111 -7.89 -2.03 -10.42
C VAL A 111 -7.00 -0.82 -10.70
N LEU A 112 -7.59 0.37 -10.65
CA LEU A 112 -6.87 1.64 -10.71
C LEU A 112 -6.65 2.14 -9.29
N ALA A 113 -5.40 2.25 -8.84
CA ALA A 113 -5.09 2.61 -7.47
C ALA A 113 -4.23 3.88 -7.39
N GLU A 114 -4.64 4.84 -6.55
CA GLU A 114 -3.85 6.03 -6.21
C GLU A 114 -3.54 6.05 -4.71
N VAL A 115 -2.31 6.38 -4.33
CA VAL A 115 -1.87 6.38 -2.92
C VAL A 115 -1.74 7.80 -2.39
N VAL A 116 -2.50 8.12 -1.35
CA VAL A 116 -2.41 9.38 -0.60
C VAL A 116 -1.60 9.18 0.70
N HIS A 117 -0.94 10.22 1.20
CA HIS A 117 -0.14 10.13 2.43
C HIS A 117 -1.00 9.98 3.69
N PHE A 118 -0.49 9.28 4.72
CA PHE A 118 -1.22 8.95 5.96
C PHE A 118 -1.85 10.15 6.69
N GLU A 119 -1.21 11.32 6.68
CA GLU A 119 -1.72 12.54 7.32
C GLU A 119 -3.06 13.01 6.69
N ALA A 120 -3.25 12.73 5.40
CA ALA A 120 -4.49 13.00 4.69
C ALA A 120 -5.60 11.96 4.97
N ALA A 121 -5.29 10.80 5.55
CA ALA A 121 -6.25 9.72 5.76
C ALA A 121 -6.89 9.69 7.17
N GLU A 122 -6.19 10.17 8.20
CA GLU A 122 -6.69 10.17 9.58
C GLU A 122 -7.65 11.33 9.90
N SER A 123 -7.57 12.42 9.14
CA SER A 123 -8.59 13.46 9.15
C SER A 123 -9.64 13.11 8.10
N ALA A 124 -10.89 12.88 8.50
CA ALA A 124 -12.01 12.56 7.61
C ALA A 124 -12.44 13.76 6.70
N SER A 125 -11.47 14.56 6.26
CA SER A 125 -11.57 15.70 5.38
C SER A 125 -10.22 15.90 4.70
N SER A 126 -9.91 15.16 3.64
CA SER A 126 -8.79 15.52 2.78
C SER A 126 -9.26 15.69 1.34
N ALA A 127 -9.17 16.94 0.88
CA ALA A 127 -9.37 17.28 -0.51
C ALA A 127 -8.52 16.42 -1.47
N ASP A 128 -7.43 15.83 -0.95
CA ASP A 128 -6.58 14.88 -1.65
C ASP A 128 -7.27 13.55 -1.92
N VAL A 129 -7.97 12.95 -0.95
CA VAL A 129 -8.77 11.73 -1.19
C VAL A 129 -9.88 12.00 -2.18
N ASP A 130 -10.62 13.11 -2.01
CA ASP A 130 -11.68 13.49 -2.95
C ASP A 130 -11.13 13.80 -4.35
N ALA A 131 -9.90 14.33 -4.46
CA ALA A 131 -9.23 14.58 -5.73
C ALA A 131 -8.80 13.27 -6.40
N ALA A 132 -8.21 12.35 -5.64
CA ALA A 132 -7.83 11.02 -6.11
C ALA A 132 -9.07 10.22 -6.55
N GLU A 133 -10.15 10.20 -5.76
CA GLU A 133 -11.41 9.52 -6.12
C GLU A 133 -11.99 10.07 -7.43
N ARG A 134 -12.03 11.40 -7.60
CA ARG A 134 -12.50 12.05 -8.84
C ARG A 134 -11.61 11.69 -10.03
N HIS A 135 -10.29 11.76 -9.85
CA HIS A 135 -9.33 11.43 -10.89
C HIS A 135 -9.44 9.97 -11.35
N LEU A 136 -9.50 9.02 -10.41
CA LEU A 136 -9.69 7.61 -10.72
C LEU A 136 -11.04 7.34 -11.39
N THR A 137 -12.11 8.02 -10.96
CA THR A 137 -13.45 7.88 -11.57
C THR A 137 -13.47 8.39 -13.01
N GLU A 138 -12.82 9.53 -13.27
CA GLU A 138 -12.68 10.08 -14.62
C GLU A 138 -11.93 9.10 -15.52
N LEU A 139 -10.78 8.57 -15.07
CA LEU A 139 -10.03 7.59 -15.83
C LEU A 139 -10.84 6.32 -16.09
N ALA A 140 -11.48 5.76 -15.06
CA ALA A 140 -12.27 4.55 -15.17
C ALA A 140 -13.45 4.70 -16.15
N SER A 141 -14.02 5.90 -16.29
CA SER A 141 -15.11 6.16 -17.25
C SER A 141 -14.67 6.03 -18.72
N GLY A 142 -13.37 6.20 -18.99
CA GLY A 142 -12.78 6.05 -20.33
C GLY A 142 -12.16 4.68 -20.59
N VAL A 143 -12.25 3.74 -19.64
CA VAL A 143 -11.67 2.40 -19.78
C VAL A 143 -12.69 1.44 -20.37
N ASP A 144 -12.31 0.79 -21.46
CA ASP A 144 -13.05 -0.33 -22.06
C ASP A 144 -12.17 -1.60 -22.00
N ILE A 145 -12.63 -2.60 -21.25
CA ILE A 145 -11.97 -3.91 -21.08
C ILE A 145 -13.02 -5.02 -21.08
N ALA A 146 -12.58 -6.26 -21.30
CA ALA A 146 -13.46 -7.43 -21.25
C ALA A 146 -14.03 -7.70 -19.84
N GLY A 147 -13.27 -7.35 -18.80
CA GLY A 147 -13.61 -7.59 -17.40
C GLY A 147 -14.20 -6.39 -16.67
N VAL A 148 -14.03 -6.37 -15.35
CA VAL A 148 -14.55 -5.31 -14.47
C VAL A 148 -13.45 -4.31 -14.12
N VAL A 149 -13.81 -3.02 -14.11
CA VAL A 149 -12.93 -1.93 -13.63
C VAL A 149 -13.34 -1.48 -12.24
N HIS A 150 -12.36 -1.50 -11.32
CA HIS A 150 -12.46 -0.98 -9.96
C HIS A 150 -11.47 0.17 -9.74
N THR A 151 -11.80 1.05 -8.80
CA THR A 151 -10.97 2.19 -8.40
C THR A 151 -10.74 2.14 -6.89
N GLU A 152 -9.52 2.41 -6.46
CA GLU A 152 -9.11 2.34 -5.06
C GLU A 152 -8.22 3.52 -4.68
N VAL A 153 -8.59 4.24 -3.62
CA VAL A 153 -7.69 5.21 -2.99
C VAL A 153 -7.08 4.53 -1.78
N LEU A 154 -5.76 4.51 -1.71
CA LEU A 154 -5.01 3.84 -0.66
C LEU A 154 -4.29 4.87 0.19
N ALA A 155 -4.08 4.59 1.47
CA ALA A 155 -3.31 5.44 2.35
C ALA A 155 -1.92 4.85 2.65
N GLY A 156 -0.87 5.64 2.47
CA GLY A 156 0.44 5.36 3.02
C GLY A 156 1.62 5.77 2.14
N ALA A 157 2.69 5.00 2.22
CA ALA A 157 3.86 5.17 1.35
C ALA A 157 3.60 4.43 0.02
N PRO A 158 3.69 5.08 -1.15
CA PRO A 158 3.20 4.52 -2.41
C PRO A 158 3.71 3.12 -2.74
N GLY A 159 5.03 2.89 -2.63
CA GLY A 159 5.63 1.60 -2.98
C GLY A 159 5.17 0.44 -2.09
N PRO A 160 5.38 0.50 -0.76
CA PRO A 160 4.91 -0.54 0.16
C PRO A 160 3.40 -0.75 0.12
N THR A 161 2.62 0.33 -0.01
CA THR A 161 1.15 0.26 -0.07
C THR A 161 0.67 -0.44 -1.35
N LEU A 162 1.22 -0.09 -2.52
CA LEU A 162 0.86 -0.75 -3.79
C LEU A 162 1.24 -2.24 -3.80
N ARG A 163 2.44 -2.61 -3.33
CA ARG A 163 2.85 -4.02 -3.24
C ARG A 163 1.96 -4.79 -2.28
N GLY A 164 1.71 -4.23 -1.09
CA GLY A 164 0.88 -4.86 -0.08
C GLY A 164 -0.55 -5.06 -0.55
N PHE A 165 -1.11 -4.09 -1.27
CA PHE A 165 -2.43 -4.23 -1.89
C PHE A 165 -2.43 -5.29 -3.00
N ALA A 166 -1.42 -5.30 -3.87
CA ALA A 166 -1.29 -6.29 -4.94
C ALA A 166 -1.28 -7.73 -4.40
N GLU A 167 -0.48 -7.97 -3.37
CA GLU A 167 -0.38 -9.26 -2.69
C GLU A 167 -1.69 -9.64 -1.99
N GLN A 168 -2.29 -8.72 -1.24
CA GLN A 168 -3.52 -8.98 -0.48
C GLN A 168 -4.74 -9.27 -1.36
N GLN A 169 -4.77 -8.70 -2.57
CA GLN A 169 -5.90 -8.85 -3.50
C GLN A 169 -5.66 -9.94 -4.57
N ASP A 170 -4.59 -10.72 -4.40
CA ASP A 170 -4.15 -11.76 -5.34
C ASP A 170 -4.06 -11.23 -6.79
N MET A 171 -3.42 -10.08 -6.97
CA MET A 171 -3.18 -9.51 -8.30
C MET A 171 -2.15 -10.34 -9.06
N ASP A 172 -2.35 -10.49 -10.36
CA ASP A 172 -1.43 -11.21 -11.25
C ASP A 172 -0.32 -10.31 -11.80
N LEU A 173 -0.57 -8.99 -11.82
CA LEU A 173 0.37 -7.99 -12.36
C LEU A 173 0.16 -6.63 -11.70
N LEU A 174 1.26 -5.99 -11.29
CA LEU A 174 1.31 -4.59 -10.90
C LEU A 174 1.96 -3.75 -12.01
N VAL A 175 1.23 -2.79 -12.56
CA VAL A 175 1.70 -1.84 -13.57
C VAL A 175 1.95 -0.49 -12.93
N VAL A 176 3.14 0.07 -13.15
CA VAL A 176 3.49 1.43 -12.71
C VAL A 176 4.25 2.18 -13.78
N GLY A 177 4.15 3.51 -13.75
CA GLY A 177 5.09 4.35 -14.49
C GLY A 177 6.51 4.17 -13.96
N ARG A 178 7.53 4.34 -14.80
CA ARG A 178 8.94 4.38 -14.37
C ARG A 178 9.22 5.50 -13.36
N ARG A 179 8.42 6.57 -13.41
CA ARG A 179 8.55 7.77 -12.58
C ARG A 179 7.19 8.40 -12.33
N GLY A 180 7.13 9.24 -11.31
CA GLY A 180 5.99 10.08 -11.01
C GLY A 180 6.21 11.55 -11.33
N LYS A 181 5.29 12.39 -10.85
CA LYS A 181 5.24 13.83 -11.08
C LYS A 181 6.55 14.55 -10.71
N GLY A 182 7.13 15.31 -11.64
CA GLY A 182 8.23 16.26 -11.39
C GLY A 182 9.65 15.69 -11.31
N LEU A 183 9.87 14.42 -11.66
CA LEU A 183 11.19 13.76 -11.56
C LEU A 183 12.00 13.80 -12.88
N SER A 184 13.33 13.91 -12.77
CA SER A 184 14.26 13.96 -13.91
C SER A 184 14.24 12.69 -14.79
N THR A 185 14.50 12.82 -16.10
CA THR A 185 14.29 11.76 -17.10
C THR A 185 15.33 10.64 -17.13
N ARG A 186 16.41 10.70 -16.33
CA ARG A 186 17.55 9.75 -16.45
C ARG A 186 17.58 8.60 -15.43
N LEU A 187 17.04 8.74 -14.21
CA LEU A 187 17.10 7.70 -13.15
C LEU A 187 15.73 7.07 -12.80
N LEU A 188 15.61 5.78 -12.48
CA LEU A 188 14.34 5.17 -12.00
C LEU A 188 13.72 5.99 -10.85
N GLY A 189 12.39 6.09 -10.81
CA GLY A 189 11.69 6.73 -9.69
C GLY A 189 11.82 5.91 -8.40
N SER A 190 11.81 6.57 -7.24
CA SER A 190 11.93 5.91 -5.93
C SER A 190 10.86 4.85 -5.71
N VAL A 191 9.60 5.14 -6.09
CA VAL A 191 8.47 4.21 -5.98
C VAL A 191 8.66 2.99 -6.87
N SER A 192 8.99 3.18 -8.15
CA SER A 192 9.18 2.07 -9.09
C SER A 192 10.40 1.22 -8.72
N ALA A 193 11.48 1.83 -8.24
CA ALA A 193 12.66 1.10 -7.74
C ALA A 193 12.31 0.24 -6.52
N ASP A 194 11.64 0.82 -5.52
CA ASP A 194 11.17 0.11 -4.34
C ASP A 194 10.21 -1.05 -4.68
N ILE A 195 9.32 -0.85 -5.66
CA ILE A 195 8.42 -1.90 -6.15
C ILE A 195 9.21 -3.04 -6.82
N ILE A 196 10.12 -2.72 -7.75
CA ILE A 196 10.91 -3.74 -8.45
C ILE A 196 11.73 -4.59 -7.47
N GLU A 197 12.33 -3.96 -6.45
CA GLU A 197 13.23 -4.64 -5.52
C GLU A 197 12.50 -5.62 -4.58
N HIS A 198 11.25 -5.33 -4.22
CA HIS A 198 10.57 -6.02 -3.12
C HIS A 198 9.20 -6.65 -3.48
N SER A 199 8.74 -6.54 -4.73
CA SER A 199 7.43 -7.08 -5.12
C SER A 199 7.43 -8.60 -5.20
N SER A 200 6.44 -9.22 -4.56
CA SER A 200 6.09 -10.64 -4.69
C SER A 200 5.22 -10.92 -5.92
N VAL A 201 4.60 -9.88 -6.50
CA VAL A 201 3.77 -9.93 -7.70
C VAL A 201 4.59 -9.45 -8.92
N PRO A 202 4.43 -10.06 -10.11
CA PRO A 202 5.04 -9.55 -11.34
C PRO A 202 4.81 -8.04 -11.54
N VAL A 203 5.84 -7.31 -11.96
CA VAL A 203 5.80 -5.86 -12.13
C VAL A 203 6.08 -5.48 -13.58
N LEU A 204 5.21 -4.67 -14.17
CA LEU A 204 5.45 -4.03 -15.46
C LEU A 204 5.72 -2.53 -15.25
N VAL A 205 6.95 -2.12 -15.56
CA VAL A 205 7.36 -0.72 -15.49
C VAL A 205 7.33 -0.08 -16.87
N ILE A 206 6.55 0.99 -17.01
CA ILE A 206 6.39 1.69 -18.29
C ILE A 206 7.35 2.87 -18.38
N GLU A 207 8.23 2.82 -19.38
CA GLU A 207 9.15 3.90 -19.72
C GLU A 207 8.40 5.18 -20.14
N PRO A 208 8.93 6.38 -19.84
CA PRO A 208 8.40 7.60 -20.41
C PRO A 208 8.49 7.54 -21.93
N ALA A 209 7.54 8.17 -22.63
CA ALA A 209 7.63 8.28 -24.08
C ALA A 209 8.98 8.88 -24.45
N ALA A 210 9.70 8.25 -25.39
CA ALA A 210 10.90 8.82 -25.96
C ALA A 210 10.54 10.24 -26.44
N GLY A 211 11.11 11.26 -25.79
CA GLY A 211 10.99 12.62 -26.29
C GLY A 211 11.48 12.57 -27.73
N LYS A 212 10.73 13.15 -28.68
CA LYS A 212 11.23 13.32 -30.04
C LYS A 212 12.66 13.87 -29.92
N ALA A 213 13.64 13.10 -30.34
CA ALA A 213 14.99 13.60 -30.52
C ALA A 213 14.85 14.79 -31.46
N ARG A 214 15.08 15.98 -30.93
CA ARG A 214 15.07 17.22 -31.70
C ARG A 214 16.42 17.37 -32.38
#